data_AF-A0A934YBR5-F1
#
_entry.id   AF-A0A934YBR5-F1
#
_cell.length_a   1.000
_cell.length_b   1.000
_cell.length_c   1.000
_cell.angle_alpha   90.00
_cell.angle_beta   90.00
_cell.angle_gamma   90.00
#
_symmetry.space_group_name_H-M   'P 1'
#
loop_
_entity.id
_entity.type
_entity.pdbx_description
1 polymer ?
#
loop_
_entity_poly.entity_id
_entity_poly.type
_entity_poly.pdbx_seq_one_letter_code
_entity_poly.pdbx_strand_id
1 'polypeptide(L)'
;MLFIDNHDENSWHGTIRSRFGKGYMTFAVLTYTLPGMPLIYSGQEATLNKTLRFFEKDTIDFKNYPMQDFYTKLNALKHDNVALGNGSSGGKFLVINNSKPNDVLTFVRKNGENEIFVATNLSSKSSKVKFSGKNVFTGGTYIDYFTGKKLIFHTSSELSLGPWDYKIYIKEN
;
A
#
# COMPACT_ATOMS: atom_id res chain seq x y z
N MET A 1 0.11 -14.26 5.39
CA MET A 1 0.68 -13.07 6.07
C MET A 1 1.52 -12.32 5.05
N LEU A 2 1.40 -11.01 4.99
CA LEU A 2 2.11 -10.15 4.02
C LEU A 2 3.07 -9.24 4.79
N PHE A 3 4.31 -9.15 4.34
CA PHE A 3 5.34 -8.36 5.00
C PHE A 3 6.30 -7.77 3.97
N ILE A 4 6.92 -6.65 4.33
CA ILE A 4 8.10 -6.14 3.62
C ILE A 4 9.41 -6.50 4.32
N ASP A 5 9.35 -6.94 5.58
CA ASP A 5 10.50 -7.41 6.35
C ASP A 5 10.05 -8.38 7.43
N ASN A 6 10.98 -9.22 7.87
CA ASN A 6 10.85 -10.08 9.03
C ASN A 6 12.28 -10.39 9.54
N HIS A 7 12.40 -11.23 10.56
CA HIS A 7 13.70 -11.61 11.10
C HIS A 7 14.66 -12.26 10.07
N ASP A 8 14.18 -13.20 9.25
CA ASP A 8 15.01 -13.86 8.23
C ASP A 8 15.46 -12.88 7.14
N GLU A 9 14.51 -12.13 6.56
CA GLU A 9 14.80 -11.19 5.48
C GLU A 9 15.77 -10.10 5.92
N ASN A 10 15.61 -9.57 7.14
CA ASN A 10 16.49 -8.55 7.68
C ASN A 10 17.92 -9.09 7.90
N SER A 11 18.02 -10.29 8.48
CA SER A 11 19.29 -10.92 8.85
C SER A 11 20.07 -11.51 7.67
N TRP A 12 19.38 -12.08 6.68
CA TRP A 12 20.02 -12.77 5.55
C TRP A 12 20.10 -11.93 4.27
N HIS A 13 19.15 -11.02 4.05
CA HIS A 13 19.02 -10.28 2.79
C HIS A 13 19.18 -8.75 2.95
N GLY A 14 19.48 -8.28 4.16
CA GLY A 14 19.75 -6.87 4.43
C GLY A 14 18.50 -6.07 4.80
N THR A 15 18.68 -4.76 4.93
CA THR A 15 17.62 -3.86 5.39
C THR A 15 16.52 -3.68 4.34
N ILE A 16 15.34 -3.26 4.78
CA ILE A 16 14.26 -2.84 3.86
C ILE A 16 14.76 -1.82 2.83
N ARG A 17 15.62 -0.89 3.25
CA ARG A 17 16.16 0.14 2.36
C ARG A 17 17.09 -0.45 1.31
N SER A 18 17.89 -1.48 1.62
CA SER A 18 18.73 -2.13 0.61
C SER A 18 17.90 -2.95 -0.38
N ARG A 19 16.82 -3.61 0.09
CA ARG A 19 15.98 -4.46 -0.75
C ARG A 19 14.97 -3.69 -1.60
N PHE A 20 14.31 -2.68 -1.03
CA PHE A 20 13.22 -1.93 -1.69
C PHE A 20 13.58 -0.50 -2.09
N GLY A 21 14.76 -0.01 -1.70
CA GLY A 21 15.19 1.34 -2.01
C GLY A 21 14.19 2.40 -1.54
N LYS A 22 13.73 3.26 -2.46
CA LYS A 22 12.71 4.28 -2.18
C LYS A 22 11.27 3.75 -2.21
N GLY A 23 11.06 2.51 -2.66
CA GLY A 23 9.74 1.89 -2.82
C GLY A 23 9.15 1.28 -1.55
N TYR A 24 9.88 1.24 -0.44
CA TYR A 24 9.45 0.48 0.74
C TYR A 24 8.08 0.91 1.29
N MET A 25 7.75 2.21 1.26
CA MET A 25 6.43 2.69 1.68
C MET A 25 5.32 2.23 0.73
N THR A 26 5.60 2.19 -0.58
CA THR A 26 4.69 1.67 -1.61
C THR A 26 4.38 0.21 -1.37
N PHE A 27 5.41 -0.59 -1.08
CA PHE A 27 5.24 -2.01 -0.75
C PHE A 27 4.54 -2.21 0.60
N ALA A 28 4.78 -1.35 1.59
CA ALA A 28 3.99 -1.34 2.82
C ALA A 28 2.50 -1.08 2.55
N VAL A 29 2.16 -0.11 1.69
CA VAL A 29 0.76 0.11 1.28
C VAL A 29 0.16 -1.16 0.65
N LEU A 30 0.93 -1.87 -0.18
CA LEU A 30 0.46 -3.13 -0.78
C LEU A 30 0.20 -4.21 0.26
N THR A 31 1.01 -4.36 1.31
CA THR A 31 0.76 -5.38 2.35
C THR A 31 -0.56 -5.15 3.10
N TYR A 32 -0.99 -3.90 3.22
CA TYR A 32 -2.26 -3.54 3.86
C TYR A 32 -3.47 -3.68 2.92
N THR A 33 -3.28 -3.40 1.63
CA THR A 33 -4.39 -3.28 0.67
C THR A 33 -4.62 -4.54 -0.16
N LEU A 34 -3.63 -5.43 -0.28
CA LEU A 34 -3.81 -6.76 -0.88
C LEU A 34 -4.56 -7.72 0.08
N PRO A 35 -5.17 -8.80 -0.46
CA PRO A 35 -5.77 -9.84 0.38
C PRO A 35 -4.74 -10.49 1.31
N GLY A 36 -4.97 -10.40 2.62
CA GLY A 36 -4.09 -10.97 3.64
C GLY A 36 -3.87 -10.04 4.84
N MET A 37 -3.20 -10.59 5.84
CA MET A 37 -2.86 -9.88 7.09
C MET A 37 -1.47 -9.23 6.95
N PRO A 38 -1.35 -7.90 7.08
CA PRO A 38 -0.07 -7.22 7.10
C PRO A 38 0.70 -7.55 8.39
N LEU A 39 2.02 -7.55 8.30
CA LEU A 39 2.94 -7.63 9.43
C LEU A 39 3.89 -6.44 9.38
N ILE A 40 3.96 -5.72 10.50
CA ILE A 40 5.02 -4.75 10.79
C ILE A 40 6.07 -5.50 11.60
N TYR A 41 7.29 -5.58 11.07
CA TYR A 41 8.43 -6.11 11.81
C TYR A 41 9.07 -5.00 12.64
N SER A 42 9.48 -5.31 13.87
CA SER A 42 9.99 -4.33 14.81
C SER A 42 11.12 -3.48 14.22
N GLY A 43 11.05 -2.18 14.43
CA GLY A 43 12.02 -1.21 13.90
C GLY A 43 11.62 -0.60 12.56
N GLN A 44 10.58 -1.09 11.88
CA GLN A 44 10.03 -0.42 10.69
C GLN A 44 9.49 0.98 11.02
N GLU A 45 8.80 1.11 12.15
CA GLU A 45 8.29 2.35 12.73
C GLU A 45 9.41 3.36 13.04
N ALA A 46 10.60 2.86 13.40
CA ALA A 46 11.81 3.62 13.69
C ALA A 46 12.72 3.79 12.46
N THR A 47 12.32 3.30 11.29
CA THR A 47 13.12 3.30 10.05
C THR A 47 14.48 2.60 10.16
N LEU A 48 14.55 1.52 10.94
CA LEU A 48 15.76 0.73 11.19
C LEU A 48 16.52 0.45 9.88
N ASN A 49 17.72 1.02 9.77
CA ASN A 49 18.63 0.78 8.66
C ASN A 49 19.85 -0.02 9.10
N LYS A 50 19.56 -1.13 9.76
CA LYS A 50 20.56 -2.07 10.28
C LYS A 50 20.04 -3.49 10.13
N THR A 51 20.92 -4.38 9.71
CA THR A 51 20.72 -5.82 9.79
C THR A 51 20.95 -6.28 11.23
N LEU A 52 19.93 -6.88 11.84
CA LEU A 52 19.99 -7.40 13.20
C LEU A 52 20.72 -8.74 13.21
N ARG A 53 21.56 -8.94 14.24
CA ARG A 53 22.21 -10.25 14.47
C ARG A 53 21.15 -11.29 14.85
N PHE A 54 21.18 -12.43 14.17
CA PHE A 54 20.17 -13.47 14.35
C PHE A 54 20.37 -14.31 15.63
N PHE A 55 21.63 -14.63 15.96
CA PHE A 55 21.97 -15.52 17.08
C PHE A 55 22.44 -14.80 18.34
N GLU A 56 22.51 -13.47 18.31
CA GLU A 56 23.01 -12.65 19.41
C GLU A 56 21.96 -11.63 19.80
N LYS A 57 21.96 -11.21 21.07
CA LYS A 57 21.13 -10.09 21.48
C LYS A 57 21.54 -8.85 20.70
N ASP A 58 20.62 -8.33 19.90
CA ASP A 58 20.79 -7.08 19.19
C ASP A 58 19.60 -6.16 19.47
N THR A 59 19.86 -4.86 19.53
CA THR A 59 18.86 -3.87 19.96
C THR A 59 18.53 -2.91 18.83
N ILE A 60 17.27 -2.47 18.85
CA ILE A 60 16.73 -1.44 17.98
C ILE A 60 16.75 -0.13 18.77
N ASP A 61 17.25 0.94 18.15
CA ASP A 61 17.17 2.28 18.73
C ASP A 61 15.77 2.85 18.52
N PHE A 62 15.01 2.94 19.60
CA PHE A 62 13.61 3.40 19.63
C PHE A 62 13.45 4.86 20.08
N LYS A 63 14.48 5.70 19.94
CA LYS A 63 14.38 7.13 20.31
C LYS A 63 13.31 7.90 19.54
N ASN A 64 13.08 7.55 18.27
CA ASN A 64 12.14 8.24 17.38
C ASN A 64 11.39 7.24 16.50
N TYR A 65 10.18 7.63 16.07
CA TYR A 65 9.32 6.81 15.22
C TYR A 65 8.82 7.56 13.98
N PRO A 66 9.69 7.89 13.01
CA PRO A 66 9.32 8.69 11.85
C PRO A 66 8.17 8.11 11.02
N MET A 67 7.93 6.80 11.12
CA MET A 67 6.89 6.09 10.37
C MET A 67 5.64 5.79 11.21
N GLN A 68 5.57 6.28 12.46
CA GLN A 68 4.43 6.04 13.35
C GLN A 68 3.11 6.50 12.75
N ASP A 69 3.02 7.73 12.26
CA ASP A 69 1.80 8.27 11.67
C ASP A 69 1.37 7.49 10.43
N PHE A 70 2.35 7.07 9.61
CA PHE A 70 2.09 6.29 8.41
C PHE A 70 1.48 4.93 8.74
N TYR A 71 2.10 4.17 9.65
CA TYR A 71 1.57 2.86 10.05
C TYR A 71 0.27 2.96 10.86
N THR A 72 0.11 4.01 11.67
CA THR A 72 -1.15 4.27 12.39
C THR A 72 -2.29 4.46 11.41
N LYS A 73 -2.10 5.28 10.38
CA LYS A 73 -3.09 5.46 9.31
C LYS A 73 -3.38 4.15 8.58
N LEU A 74 -2.36 3.36 8.22
CA LEU A 74 -2.59 2.08 7.54
C LEU A 74 -3.32 1.05 8.42
N ASN A 75 -3.01 1.01 9.72
CA ASN A 75 -3.71 0.18 10.69
C ASN A 75 -5.19 0.57 10.80
N ALA A 76 -5.48 1.88 10.92
CA ALA A 76 -6.84 2.40 10.94
C ALA A 76 -7.59 2.04 9.65
N LEU A 77 -6.99 2.28 8.48
CA LEU A 77 -7.59 1.93 7.19
C LEU A 77 -8.01 0.46 7.10
N LYS A 78 -7.13 -0.45 7.52
CA LYS A 78 -7.35 -1.90 7.48
C LYS A 78 -8.39 -2.36 8.50
N HIS A 79 -8.43 -1.71 9.67
CA HIS A 79 -9.36 -2.03 10.74
C HIS A 79 -10.78 -1.54 10.41
N ASP A 80 -10.90 -0.29 9.96
CA ASP A 80 -12.18 0.40 9.81
C ASP A 80 -12.90 0.04 8.50
N ASN A 81 -12.15 -0.38 7.47
CA ASN A 81 -12.73 -0.65 6.15
C ASN A 81 -12.93 -2.14 5.89
N VAL A 82 -14.19 -2.58 5.91
CA VAL A 82 -14.60 -3.96 5.64
C VAL A 82 -14.19 -4.48 4.26
N ALA A 83 -13.91 -3.61 3.29
CA ALA A 83 -13.38 -4.03 1.99
C ALA A 83 -11.96 -4.61 2.10
N LEU A 84 -11.20 -4.22 3.14
CA LEU A 84 -9.86 -4.74 3.41
C LEU A 84 -9.83 -5.89 4.41
N GLY A 85 -10.99 -6.43 4.83
CA GLY A 85 -11.07 -7.60 5.70
C GLY A 85 -10.22 -8.79 5.23
N ASN A 86 -10.04 -9.77 6.12
CA ASN A 86 -9.17 -10.93 5.90
C ASN A 86 -9.99 -12.20 5.71
N GLY A 87 -9.47 -13.16 4.93
CA GLY A 87 -10.15 -14.43 4.71
C GLY A 87 -11.55 -14.25 4.11
N SER A 88 -12.54 -14.94 4.66
CA SER A 88 -13.93 -14.87 4.20
C SER A 88 -14.63 -13.53 4.43
N SER A 89 -14.13 -12.69 5.34
CA SER A 89 -14.66 -11.34 5.57
C SER A 89 -14.05 -10.28 4.64
N GLY A 90 -13.07 -10.65 3.82
CA GLY A 90 -12.39 -9.73 2.92
C GLY A 90 -13.17 -9.37 1.68
N GLY A 91 -13.05 -8.10 1.26
CA GLY A 91 -13.62 -7.64 -0.01
C GLY A 91 -12.90 -8.23 -1.21
N LYS A 92 -13.63 -8.37 -2.32
CA LYS A 92 -13.12 -8.80 -3.63
C LYS A 92 -11.95 -7.93 -4.05
N PHE A 93 -10.90 -8.55 -4.58
CA PHE A 93 -9.77 -7.88 -5.22
C PHE A 93 -9.97 -7.89 -6.73
N LEU A 94 -10.15 -6.72 -7.33
CA LEU A 94 -10.41 -6.58 -8.76
C LEU A 94 -9.37 -5.63 -9.37
N VAL A 95 -8.50 -6.17 -10.22
CA VAL A 95 -7.49 -5.38 -10.92
C VAL A 95 -8.17 -4.46 -11.94
N ILE A 96 -7.81 -3.18 -11.91
CA ILE A 96 -8.17 -2.21 -12.94
C ILE A 96 -7.03 -2.21 -13.95
N ASN A 97 -7.32 -2.55 -15.20
CA ASN A 97 -6.30 -2.48 -16.25
C ASN A 97 -5.94 -1.01 -16.51
N ASN A 98 -4.69 -0.78 -16.89
CA ASN A 98 -4.22 0.56 -17.20
C ASN A 98 -3.19 0.51 -18.35
N SER A 99 -2.83 1.68 -18.88
CA SER A 99 -1.92 1.81 -20.02
C SER A 99 -0.44 1.50 -19.73
N LYS A 100 -0.05 1.24 -18.48
CA LYS A 100 1.34 0.91 -18.07
C LYS A 100 1.38 -0.21 -17.01
N PRO A 101 0.85 -1.41 -17.32
CA PRO A 101 0.66 -2.46 -16.31
C PRO A 101 1.96 -3.05 -15.74
N ASN A 102 3.09 -2.89 -16.44
CA ASN A 102 4.40 -3.32 -15.94
C ASN A 102 4.96 -2.41 -14.84
N ASP A 103 4.54 -1.14 -14.83
CA ASP A 103 5.04 -0.14 -13.88
C ASP A 103 3.99 0.22 -12.83
N VAL A 104 2.71 0.14 -13.17
CA VAL A 104 1.61 0.64 -12.32
C VAL A 104 0.60 -0.46 -12.06
N LEU A 105 0.40 -0.77 -10.79
CA LEU A 105 -0.66 -1.64 -10.31
C LEU A 105 -1.83 -0.79 -9.82
N THR A 106 -3.01 -1.04 -10.38
CA THR A 106 -4.26 -0.38 -10.01
C THR A 106 -5.33 -1.42 -9.74
N PHE A 107 -6.07 -1.29 -8.65
CA PHE A 107 -7.11 -2.26 -8.28
C PHE A 107 -8.15 -1.64 -7.34
N VAL A 108 -9.31 -2.28 -7.25
CA VAL A 108 -10.29 -2.01 -6.20
C VAL A 108 -10.39 -3.17 -5.23
N ARG A 109 -10.59 -2.83 -3.96
CA ARG A 109 -11.10 -3.73 -2.93
C ARG A 109 -12.56 -3.38 -2.68
N LYS A 110 -13.46 -4.37 -2.80
CA LYS A 110 -14.91 -4.13 -2.72
C LYS A 110 -15.62 -5.13 -1.81
N ASN A 111 -16.39 -4.62 -0.85
CA ASN A 111 -17.29 -5.40 0.01
C ASN A 111 -18.61 -4.65 0.23
N GLY A 112 -19.69 -5.13 -0.37
CA GLY A 112 -20.97 -4.41 -0.41
C GLY A 112 -20.81 -3.05 -1.09
N GLU A 113 -21.21 -2.00 -0.37
CA GLU A 113 -21.09 -0.59 -0.78
C GLU A 113 -19.68 -0.03 -0.56
N ASN A 114 -18.87 -0.65 0.30
CA ASN A 114 -17.51 -0.18 0.57
C ASN A 114 -16.59 -0.52 -0.59
N GLU A 115 -15.92 0.50 -1.12
CA GLU A 115 -14.98 0.39 -2.23
C GLU A 115 -13.75 1.25 -1.94
N ILE A 116 -12.57 0.62 -2.04
CA ILE A 116 -11.28 1.31 -1.99
C ILE A 116 -10.60 1.12 -3.34
N PHE A 117 -10.27 2.22 -3.99
CA PHE A 117 -9.41 2.24 -5.17
C PHE A 117 -7.96 2.50 -4.75
N VAL A 118 -7.04 1.63 -5.15
CA VAL A 118 -5.61 1.72 -4.88
C VAL A 118 -4.84 1.81 -6.19
N ALA A 119 -3.87 2.71 -6.23
CA ALA A 119 -2.93 2.85 -7.33
C ALA A 119 -1.49 2.96 -6.79
N THR A 120 -0.60 2.12 -7.27
CA THR A 120 0.82 2.12 -6.88
C THR A 120 1.71 2.11 -8.11
N ASN A 121 2.67 3.02 -8.15
CA ASN A 121 3.75 2.98 -9.13
C ASN A 121 4.92 2.18 -8.55
N LEU A 122 5.21 1.05 -9.17
CA LEU A 122 6.26 0.10 -8.79
C LEU A 122 7.55 0.32 -9.60
N SER A 123 7.74 1.54 -10.10
CA SER A 123 8.92 1.94 -10.86
C SER A 123 9.55 3.21 -10.28
N SER A 124 10.81 3.43 -10.65
CA SER A 124 11.58 4.64 -10.32
C SER A 124 11.29 5.83 -11.24
N LYS A 125 10.31 5.72 -12.14
CA LYS A 125 9.95 6.76 -13.13
C LYS A 125 8.53 7.26 -12.86
N SER A 126 8.28 8.54 -13.12
CA SER A 126 6.91 9.06 -13.09
C SER A 126 6.05 8.39 -14.17
N SER A 127 4.81 8.08 -13.81
CA SER A 127 3.87 7.42 -14.70
C SER A 127 2.55 8.17 -14.75
N LYS A 128 2.05 8.36 -15.97
CA LYS A 128 0.70 8.83 -16.24
C LYS A 128 -0.05 7.68 -16.90
N VAL A 129 -1.16 7.25 -16.30
CA VAL A 129 -1.92 6.08 -16.74
C VAL A 129 -3.35 6.43 -17.08
N LYS A 130 -3.86 5.80 -18.14
CA LYS A 130 -5.28 5.77 -18.51
C LYS A 130 -5.85 4.43 -18.06
N PHE A 131 -7.03 4.44 -17.45
CA PHE A 131 -7.71 3.20 -17.06
C PHE A 131 -8.39 2.55 -18.26
N SER A 132 -8.44 1.22 -18.25
CA SER A 132 -9.11 0.40 -19.26
C SER A 132 -9.83 -0.78 -18.59
N GLY A 133 -10.78 -1.36 -19.32
CA GLY A 133 -11.64 -2.45 -18.83
C GLY A 133 -13.02 -1.96 -18.42
N LYS A 134 -14.05 -2.49 -19.09
CA LYS A 134 -15.45 -2.20 -18.76
C LYS A 134 -15.82 -2.87 -17.43
N ASN A 135 -16.59 -2.19 -16.59
CA ASN A 135 -17.26 -2.71 -15.39
C ASN A 135 -16.40 -3.05 -14.15
N VAL A 136 -15.11 -2.73 -14.11
CA VAL A 136 -14.31 -2.84 -12.86
C VAL A 136 -14.19 -1.51 -12.14
N PHE A 137 -13.87 -0.45 -12.89
CA PHE A 137 -13.84 0.92 -12.37
C PHE A 137 -15.01 1.69 -12.96
N THR A 138 -15.97 2.07 -12.12
CA THR A 138 -17.17 2.79 -12.55
C THR A 138 -17.04 4.30 -12.39
N GLY A 139 -15.89 4.78 -11.94
CA GLY A 139 -15.76 6.15 -11.45
C GLY A 139 -16.58 6.40 -10.18
N GLY A 140 -16.84 7.67 -9.91
CA GLY A 140 -17.56 8.15 -8.72
C GLY A 140 -16.77 9.21 -7.95
N THR A 141 -17.30 9.60 -6.80
CA THR A 141 -16.63 10.52 -5.88
C THR A 141 -15.82 9.72 -4.88
N TYR A 142 -14.58 10.13 -4.66
CA TYR A 142 -13.65 9.49 -3.74
C TYR A 142 -12.96 10.51 -2.85
N ILE A 143 -12.50 10.05 -1.70
CA ILE A 143 -11.64 10.79 -0.78
C ILE A 143 -10.25 10.16 -0.81
N ASP A 144 -9.23 10.96 -1.08
CA ASP A 144 -7.83 10.55 -0.89
C ASP A 144 -7.57 10.32 0.60
N TYR A 145 -7.23 9.09 0.97
CA TYR A 145 -7.17 8.66 2.36
C TYR A 145 -6.11 9.40 3.18
N PHE A 146 -4.98 9.77 2.57
CA PHE A 146 -3.89 10.41 3.30
C PHE A 146 -4.10 11.92 3.45
N THR A 147 -4.71 12.56 2.46
CA THR A 147 -4.87 14.02 2.39
C THR A 147 -6.26 14.51 2.76
N GLY A 148 -7.27 13.63 2.76
CA GLY A 148 -8.68 13.99 2.96
C GLY A 148 -9.31 14.74 1.78
N LYS A 149 -8.59 14.93 0.67
CA LYS A 149 -9.08 15.68 -0.48
C LYS A 149 -10.14 14.85 -1.23
N LYS A 150 -11.26 15.48 -1.57
CA LYS A 150 -12.28 14.90 -2.46
C LYS A 150 -11.86 15.01 -3.93
N LEU A 151 -12.07 13.95 -4.69
CA LEU A 151 -11.82 13.87 -6.14
C LEU A 151 -12.97 13.14 -6.82
N ILE A 152 -13.22 13.49 -8.08
CA ILE A 152 -14.17 12.79 -8.94
C ILE A 152 -13.37 12.02 -9.98
N PHE A 153 -13.61 10.72 -10.06
CA PHE A 153 -13.06 9.88 -11.11
C PHE A 153 -14.15 9.52 -12.11
N HIS A 154 -13.80 9.62 -13.38
CA HIS A 154 -14.56 9.10 -14.51
C HIS A 154 -13.83 7.88 -15.08
N THR A 155 -14.53 7.07 -15.88
CA THR A 155 -13.92 5.93 -16.57
C THR A 155 -12.82 6.34 -17.55
N SER A 156 -12.86 7.59 -18.03
CA SER A 156 -11.84 8.21 -18.89
C SER A 156 -10.76 8.97 -18.14
N SER A 157 -10.82 9.03 -16.79
CA SER A 157 -9.83 9.76 -15.99
C SER A 157 -8.42 9.20 -16.19
N GLU A 158 -7.46 10.10 -16.06
CA GLU A 158 -6.04 9.76 -16.01
C GLU A 158 -5.52 9.96 -14.59
N LEU A 159 -4.52 9.17 -14.22
CA LEU A 159 -3.83 9.31 -12.94
C LEU A 159 -2.34 9.48 -13.16
N SER A 160 -1.78 10.52 -12.55
CA SER A 160 -0.33 10.76 -12.50
C SER A 160 0.21 10.30 -11.16
N LEU A 161 1.29 9.53 -11.21
CA LEU A 161 2.00 8.97 -10.07
C LEU A 161 3.49 9.32 -10.20
N GLY A 162 4.08 9.87 -9.15
CA GLY A 162 5.53 10.03 -9.05
C GLY A 162 6.25 8.67 -8.97
N PRO A 163 7.59 8.64 -9.03
CA PRO A 163 8.37 7.43 -8.75
C PRO A 163 7.99 6.84 -7.40
N TRP A 164 7.71 5.54 -7.35
CA TRP A 164 7.30 4.84 -6.12
C TRP A 164 6.04 5.42 -5.43
N ASP A 165 5.26 6.24 -6.12
CA ASP A 165 4.09 6.87 -5.51
C ASP A 165 2.97 5.85 -5.27
N TYR A 166 2.16 6.11 -4.26
CA TYR A 166 0.99 5.32 -3.91
C TYR A 166 -0.17 6.25 -3.60
N LYS A 167 -1.37 5.82 -3.98
CA LYS A 167 -2.63 6.50 -3.69
C LYS A 167 -3.66 5.50 -3.21
N ILE A 168 -4.41 5.89 -2.20
CA ILE A 168 -5.52 5.12 -1.65
C ILE A 168 -6.71 6.06 -1.64
N TYR A 169 -7.79 5.66 -2.29
CA TYR A 169 -9.01 6.42 -2.45
C TYR A 169 -10.18 5.63 -1.87
N ILE A 170 -10.91 6.21 -0.94
CA ILE A 170 -12.14 5.62 -0.39
C ILE A 170 -13.32 6.22 -1.14
N LYS A 171 -14.19 5.37 -1.69
CA LYS A 171 -15.38 5.84 -2.40
C LYS A 171 -16.37 6.44 -1.41
N GLU A 172 -16.94 7.58 -1.76
CA GLU A 172 -18.13 8.09 -1.08
C GLU A 172 -19.39 7.44 -1.66
N ASN A 173 -20.29 7.06 -0.76
CA ASN A 173 -21.62 6.57 -1.08
C ASN A 173 -22.58 7.72 -1.38
#